data_AF-A0A952P9B8-F1
#
_entry.id   AF-A0A952P9B8-F1
#
_cell.length_a   1.000
_cell.length_b   1.000
_cell.length_c   1.000
_cell.angle_alpha   90.00
_cell.angle_beta   90.00
_cell.angle_gamma   90.00
#
_symmetry.space_group_name_H-M   'P 1'
#
loop_
_entity.id
_entity.type
_entity.pdbx_description
1 polymer ?
#
loop_
_entity_poly.entity_id
_entity_poly.type
_entity_poly.pdbx_seq_one_letter_code
_entity_poly.pdbx_strand_id
1 'polypeptide(L)'
;MKRIAIIIIFFMLYFVIGSVSNEILIKEIASKVNIENIEQIIKDLSGENTVIVDGQEIKFINRYYKSDLNKLAAKYITNKLAEYGYDAHFVSVFPSNWTVSLETSYAIKPGRTKPQNVVLFSANFDTRYSLMVDPLTDTLPGANLNATGIAIMLEAARILKSYENEKTIVFAGFDDVYDSGYGPGHLLDSLNKSDIEFQENIFLTGLGRELFQNENTFFTSDTVKASHLVSTFKFSTEVLNLNTFKNNTVKGFATLRSQLPHVSDLTFTNSYRAIDSIASGINDKFENLNLDYLYDNSKIAISSLSVLAEVISKNTSVNSKEATELGIYPNPASDFITISIPEINPTVNRRVDGLVDKVQIFDMLGIEVISTPSAALTPTGEGNLRIDVSHLPAGVYFIRIGTRVEKFVKM
;
A
#
# COMPACT_ATOMS: atom_id res chain seq x y z
N MET A 1 -19.86 -11.48 34.25
CA MET A 1 -20.39 -11.74 32.89
C MET A 1 -20.59 -10.45 32.07
N LYS A 2 -21.39 -9.46 32.51
CA LYS A 2 -21.62 -8.20 31.74
C LYS A 2 -20.35 -7.41 31.37
N ARG A 3 -19.37 -7.30 32.28
CA ARG A 3 -18.09 -6.61 31.99
C ARG A 3 -17.21 -7.32 30.95
N ILE A 4 -17.24 -8.66 30.92
CA ILE A 4 -16.50 -9.47 29.94
C ILE A 4 -17.15 -9.33 28.56
N ALA A 5 -18.50 -9.33 28.50
CA ALA A 5 -19.23 -9.10 27.25
C ALA A 5 -18.94 -7.71 26.65
N ILE A 6 -18.86 -6.66 27.47
CA ILE A 6 -18.53 -5.30 27.02
C ILE A 6 -17.10 -5.25 26.44
N ILE A 7 -16.11 -5.86 27.11
CA ILE A 7 -14.73 -5.90 26.60
C ILE A 7 -14.64 -6.65 25.26
N ILE A 8 -15.36 -7.77 25.12
CA ILE A 8 -15.41 -8.53 23.86
C ILE A 8 -16.04 -7.70 22.74
N ILE A 9 -17.12 -6.96 23.03
CA ILE A 9 -17.79 -6.10 22.04
C ILE A 9 -16.87 -4.96 21.60
N PHE A 10 -16.18 -4.28 22.53
CA PHE A 10 -15.22 -3.22 22.17
C PHE A 10 -14.05 -3.76 21.36
N PHE A 11 -13.55 -4.95 21.69
CA PHE A 11 -12.49 -5.60 20.93
C PHE A 11 -12.93 -5.99 19.51
N MET A 12 -14.15 -6.53 19.36
CA MET A 12 -14.75 -6.80 18.05
C MET A 12 -14.95 -5.53 17.23
N LEU A 13 -15.43 -4.45 17.85
CA LEU A 13 -15.66 -3.18 17.16
C LEU A 13 -14.34 -2.56 16.66
N TYR A 14 -13.29 -2.59 17.47
CA TYR A 14 -11.95 -2.13 17.07
C TYR A 14 -11.39 -2.93 15.89
N PHE A 15 -11.61 -4.25 15.90
CA PHE A 15 -11.18 -5.14 14.81
C PHE A 15 -11.94 -4.88 13.50
N VAL A 16 -13.26 -4.63 13.58
CA VAL A 16 -14.09 -4.30 12.40
C VAL A 16 -13.66 -2.96 11.80
N ILE A 17 -13.46 -1.92 12.61
CA ILE A 17 -13.04 -0.59 12.13
C ILE A 17 -11.67 -0.66 11.45
N GLY A 18 -10.71 -1.38 12.02
CA GLY A 18 -9.40 -1.58 11.41
C GLY A 18 -9.47 -2.30 10.05
N SER A 19 -10.32 -3.31 9.93
CA SER A 19 -10.50 -4.08 8.70
C SER A 19 -11.12 -3.26 7.57
N VAL A 20 -12.16 -2.46 7.88
CA VAL A 20 -12.81 -1.55 6.92
C VAL A 20 -11.85 -0.45 6.46
N SER A 21 -11.06 0.12 7.39
CA SER A 21 -10.05 1.14 7.06
C SER A 21 -9.01 0.59 6.07
N ASN A 22 -8.54 -0.64 6.30
CA ASN A 22 -7.59 -1.29 5.40
C ASN A 22 -8.20 -1.57 4.03
N GLU A 23 -9.47 -1.98 3.96
CA GLU A 23 -10.16 -2.21 2.69
C GLU A 23 -10.23 -0.93 1.82
N ILE A 24 -10.59 0.20 2.43
CA ILE A 24 -10.64 1.50 1.75
C ILE A 24 -9.25 1.89 1.27
N LEU A 25 -8.23 1.77 2.13
CA LEU A 25 -6.85 2.08 1.79
C LEU A 25 -6.35 1.22 0.62
N ILE A 26 -6.59 -0.10 0.64
CA ILE A 26 -6.19 -1.01 -0.44
C ILE A 26 -6.81 -0.57 -1.76
N LYS A 27 -8.12 -0.30 -1.80
CA LYS A 27 -8.81 0.15 -3.01
C LYS A 27 -8.29 1.50 -3.50
N GLU A 28 -8.03 2.43 -2.57
CA GLU A 28 -7.46 3.74 -2.87
C GLU A 28 -6.07 3.60 -3.51
N ILE A 29 -5.15 2.87 -2.86
CA ILE A 29 -3.77 2.68 -3.33
C ILE A 29 -3.76 1.94 -4.68
N ALA A 30 -4.54 0.87 -4.83
CA ALA A 30 -4.66 0.15 -6.09
C ALA A 30 -5.14 1.05 -7.24
N SER A 31 -6.04 2.00 -6.97
CA SER A 31 -6.51 2.96 -7.98
C SER A 31 -5.45 3.97 -8.43
N LYS A 32 -4.35 4.12 -7.68
CA LYS A 32 -3.23 5.02 -8.00
C LYS A 32 -2.11 4.36 -8.79
N VAL A 33 -2.17 3.04 -8.97
CA VAL A 33 -1.21 2.28 -9.78
C VAL A 33 -1.31 2.72 -11.23
N ASN A 34 -0.22 3.27 -11.75
CA ASN A 34 -0.08 3.69 -13.13
C ASN A 34 0.65 2.59 -13.92
N ILE A 35 -0.14 1.85 -14.72
CA ILE A 35 0.37 0.76 -15.55
C ILE A 35 1.35 1.25 -16.62
N GLU A 36 1.15 2.43 -17.20
CA GLU A 36 2.03 3.00 -18.22
C GLU A 36 3.42 3.30 -17.64
N ASN A 37 3.47 3.79 -16.40
CA ASN A 37 4.74 4.01 -15.70
C ASN A 37 5.47 2.69 -15.42
N ILE A 38 4.74 1.65 -15.01
CA ILE A 38 5.30 0.31 -14.82
C ILE A 38 5.88 -0.22 -16.13
N GLU A 39 5.11 -0.17 -17.22
CA GLU A 39 5.58 -0.63 -18.52
C GLU A 39 6.81 0.13 -19.01
N GLN A 40 6.81 1.45 -18.87
CA GLN A 40 7.92 2.30 -19.26
C GLN A 40 9.20 1.87 -18.55
N ILE A 41 9.15 1.69 -17.22
CA ILE A 41 10.33 1.25 -16.45
C ILE A 41 10.80 -0.14 -16.88
N ILE A 42 9.88 -1.06 -17.19
CA ILE A 42 10.25 -2.39 -17.68
C ILE A 42 10.93 -2.29 -19.05
N LYS A 43 10.35 -1.54 -19.99
CA LYS A 43 10.90 -1.33 -21.34
C LYS A 43 12.26 -0.63 -21.31
N ASP A 44 12.43 0.30 -20.37
CA ASP A 44 13.71 0.98 -20.10
C ASP A 44 14.76 -0.04 -19.66
N LEU A 45 14.51 -0.74 -18.55
CA LEU A 45 15.49 -1.66 -17.98
C LEU A 45 15.74 -2.88 -18.87
N SER A 46 14.76 -3.34 -19.64
CA SER A 46 14.88 -4.47 -20.57
C SER A 46 15.45 -4.12 -21.95
N GLY A 47 15.80 -2.84 -22.17
CA GLY A 47 16.48 -2.43 -23.39
C GLY A 47 15.58 -2.36 -24.62
N GLU A 48 14.26 -2.28 -24.47
CA GLU A 48 13.38 -1.88 -25.56
C GLU A 48 13.54 -0.40 -25.85
N ASN A 49 13.57 0.41 -24.78
CA ASN A 49 13.83 1.83 -24.86
C ASN A 49 15.32 2.14 -24.70
N THR A 50 15.69 3.32 -25.18
CA THR A 50 16.96 3.96 -24.87
C THR A 50 16.71 5.03 -23.82
N VAL A 51 17.53 5.06 -22.77
CA VAL A 51 17.38 5.97 -21.63
C VAL A 51 18.61 6.83 -21.43
N ILE A 52 18.46 7.93 -20.70
CA ILE A 52 19.58 8.76 -20.29
C ILE A 52 19.89 8.48 -18.81
N VAL A 53 21.10 8.01 -18.52
CA VAL A 53 21.61 7.81 -17.16
C VAL A 53 22.85 8.66 -16.99
N ASP A 54 22.81 9.62 -16.07
CA ASP A 54 23.93 10.55 -15.79
C ASP A 54 24.47 11.25 -17.05
N GLY A 55 23.58 11.61 -17.97
CA GLY A 55 23.92 12.28 -19.24
C GLY A 55 24.41 11.35 -20.36
N GLN A 56 24.44 10.03 -20.12
CA GLN A 56 24.82 9.03 -21.13
C GLN A 56 23.57 8.37 -21.70
N GLU A 57 23.52 8.24 -23.03
CA GLU A 57 22.49 7.47 -23.73
C GLU A 57 22.80 5.98 -23.64
N ILE A 58 21.93 5.22 -22.95
CA ILE A 58 22.12 3.81 -22.61
C ILE A 58 20.96 2.99 -23.15
N LYS A 59 21.30 1.86 -23.76
CA LYS A 59 20.37 0.77 -24.05
C LYS A 59 20.81 -0.47 -23.30
N PHE A 60 20.01 -0.93 -22.34
CA PHE A 60 20.35 -2.08 -21.51
C PHE A 60 20.21 -3.39 -22.29
N ILE A 61 21.30 -3.87 -22.90
CA ILE A 61 21.30 -5.19 -23.53
C ILE A 61 21.37 -6.32 -22.49
N ASN A 62 21.92 -6.06 -21.30
CA ASN A 62 21.86 -6.90 -20.12
C ASN A 62 22.02 -6.02 -18.87
N ARG A 63 21.82 -6.61 -17.70
CA ARG A 63 22.14 -5.99 -16.40
C ARG A 63 22.92 -6.97 -15.53
N TYR A 64 23.74 -7.84 -16.13
CA TYR A 64 24.47 -8.86 -15.39
C TYR A 64 25.45 -8.18 -14.42
N TYR A 65 25.55 -8.62 -13.16
CA TYR A 65 26.31 -7.88 -12.13
C TYR A 65 27.79 -7.64 -12.46
N LYS A 66 28.39 -8.42 -13.38
CA LYS A 66 29.77 -8.17 -13.86
C LYS A 66 29.86 -7.22 -15.06
N SER A 67 28.75 -6.74 -15.58
CA SER A 67 28.65 -5.84 -16.73
C SER A 67 28.69 -4.39 -16.28
N ASP A 68 29.34 -3.51 -17.03
CA ASP A 68 29.33 -2.06 -16.79
C ASP A 68 27.89 -1.48 -16.80
N LEU A 69 26.98 -2.12 -17.55
CA LEU A 69 25.57 -1.74 -17.61
C LEU A 69 24.84 -1.96 -16.28
N ASN A 70 25.30 -2.87 -15.44
CA ASN A 70 24.65 -3.14 -14.15
C ASN A 70 24.73 -1.94 -13.20
N LYS A 71 25.90 -1.30 -13.12
CA LYS A 71 26.08 -0.04 -12.38
C LYS A 71 25.18 1.08 -12.90
N LEU A 72 25.01 1.17 -14.22
CA LEU A 72 24.12 2.15 -14.83
C LEU A 72 22.64 1.83 -14.54
N ALA A 73 22.26 0.56 -14.43
CA ALA A 73 20.92 0.17 -14.00
C ALA A 73 20.67 0.57 -12.53
N ALA A 74 21.63 0.38 -11.63
CA ALA A 74 21.55 0.85 -10.25
C ALA A 74 21.33 2.38 -10.19
N LYS A 75 22.12 3.14 -10.95
CA LYS A 75 21.98 4.60 -11.05
C LYS A 75 20.65 5.03 -11.66
N TYR A 76 20.15 4.32 -12.67
CA TYR A 76 18.81 4.58 -13.22
C TYR A 76 17.74 4.47 -12.12
N ILE A 77 17.80 3.44 -11.28
CA ILE A 77 16.88 3.25 -10.15
C ILE A 77 17.03 4.39 -9.13
N THR A 78 18.26 4.77 -8.80
CA THR A 78 18.53 5.89 -7.89
C THR A 78 17.96 7.20 -8.43
N ASN A 79 18.15 7.47 -9.72
CA ASN A 79 17.65 8.67 -10.39
C ASN A 79 16.12 8.69 -10.41
N LYS A 80 15.45 7.55 -10.62
CA LYS A 80 13.98 7.46 -10.52
C LYS A 80 13.46 7.71 -9.11
N LEU A 81 14.11 7.17 -8.08
CA LEU A 81 13.75 7.47 -6.69
C LEU A 81 13.93 8.96 -6.37
N ALA A 82 15.01 9.58 -6.85
CA ALA A 82 15.25 11.02 -6.71
C ALA A 82 14.22 11.87 -7.48
N GLU A 83 13.83 11.45 -8.69
CA GLU A 83 12.77 12.08 -9.49
C GLU A 83 11.42 12.08 -8.75
N TYR A 84 11.13 11.01 -8.01
CA TYR A 84 9.96 10.93 -7.13
C TYR A 84 10.13 11.73 -5.82
N GLY A 85 11.24 12.44 -5.65
CA GLY A 85 11.50 13.34 -4.52
C GLY A 85 12.04 12.66 -3.27
N TYR A 86 12.56 11.44 -3.35
CA TYR A 86 13.27 10.80 -2.24
C TYR A 86 14.72 11.27 -2.16
N ASP A 87 15.27 11.27 -0.95
CA ASP A 87 16.72 11.23 -0.77
C ASP A 87 17.18 9.81 -1.12
N ALA A 88 17.65 9.66 -2.37
CA ALA A 88 18.02 8.39 -2.95
C ALA A 88 19.52 8.17 -2.85
N HIS A 89 19.92 6.96 -2.50
CA HIS A 89 21.31 6.59 -2.29
C HIS A 89 21.72 5.51 -3.29
N PHE A 90 22.83 5.77 -3.96
CA PHE A 90 23.58 4.78 -4.73
C PHE A 90 24.81 4.38 -3.92
N VAL A 91 25.01 3.08 -3.70
CA VAL A 91 26.14 2.51 -2.98
C VAL A 91 26.82 1.48 -3.86
N SER A 92 28.14 1.61 -4.00
CA SER A 92 29.00 0.71 -4.74
C SER A 92 30.04 0.16 -3.78
N VAL A 93 30.04 -1.16 -3.57
CA VAL A 93 30.99 -1.84 -2.68
C VAL A 93 31.87 -2.75 -3.51
N PHE A 94 33.18 -2.72 -3.30
CA PHE A 94 34.12 -3.66 -3.91
C PHE A 94 34.54 -4.71 -2.88
N PRO A 95 33.97 -5.94 -2.88
CA PRO A 95 34.31 -6.93 -1.89
C PRO A 95 35.78 -7.36 -2.01
N SER A 96 36.42 -7.65 -0.88
CA SER A 96 37.82 -8.12 -0.88
C SER A 96 37.91 -9.47 -1.61
N ASN A 97 38.83 -9.58 -2.57
CA ASN A 97 39.03 -10.73 -3.48
C ASN A 97 38.06 -10.84 -4.67
N TRP A 98 37.29 -9.81 -4.96
CA TRP A 98 36.40 -9.77 -6.13
C TRP A 98 37.01 -8.98 -7.28
N THR A 99 36.44 -9.14 -8.47
CA THR A 99 36.85 -8.41 -9.68
C THR A 99 35.86 -7.33 -10.10
N VAL A 100 34.67 -7.28 -9.47
CA VAL A 100 33.61 -6.32 -9.78
C VAL A 100 32.99 -5.79 -8.48
N SER A 101 32.43 -4.58 -8.55
CA SER A 101 31.63 -4.01 -7.46
C SER A 101 30.25 -4.65 -7.41
N LEU A 102 29.65 -4.60 -6.22
CA LEU A 102 28.24 -4.85 -5.99
C LEU A 102 27.53 -3.53 -5.77
N GLU A 103 26.42 -3.38 -6.46
CA GLU A 103 25.72 -2.13 -6.65
C GLU A 103 24.36 -2.18 -5.95
N THR A 104 24.06 -1.14 -5.18
CA THR A 104 22.81 -1.02 -4.43
C THR A 104 22.22 0.37 -4.62
N SER A 105 20.91 0.44 -4.85
CA SER A 105 20.15 1.68 -4.88
C SER A 105 19.03 1.60 -3.86
N TYR A 106 18.89 2.59 -2.99
CA TYR A 106 17.80 2.60 -2.03
C TYR A 106 17.31 4.00 -1.67
N ALA A 107 16.09 4.08 -1.14
CA ALA A 107 15.54 5.26 -0.51
C ALA A 107 14.82 4.87 0.79
N ILE A 108 14.91 5.73 1.80
CA ILE A 108 14.26 5.53 3.10
C ILE A 108 13.10 6.51 3.21
N LYS A 109 11.90 5.97 3.43
CA LYS A 109 10.72 6.75 3.80
C LYS A 109 10.47 6.59 5.31
N PRO A 110 10.82 7.59 6.14
CA PRO A 110 10.71 7.45 7.58
C PRO A 110 9.25 7.28 8.01
N GLY A 111 9.05 6.41 9.01
CA GLY A 111 7.78 6.25 9.70
C GLY A 111 7.52 7.38 10.69
N ARG A 112 6.25 7.71 10.94
CA ARG A 112 5.84 8.80 11.82
C ARG A 112 5.93 8.42 13.30
N THR A 113 5.30 7.32 13.72
CA THR A 113 5.28 6.90 15.14
C THR A 113 6.13 5.65 15.43
N LYS A 114 6.48 4.87 14.40
CA LYS A 114 7.28 3.64 14.51
C LYS A 114 8.50 3.68 13.58
N PRO A 115 9.36 4.72 13.64
CA PRO A 115 10.47 4.89 12.69
C PRO A 115 11.51 3.77 12.74
N GLN A 116 11.64 3.07 13.86
CA GLN A 116 12.53 1.93 14.04
C GLN A 116 12.00 0.64 13.43
N ASN A 117 10.68 0.54 13.18
CA ASN A 117 10.07 -0.65 12.59
C ASN A 117 10.17 -0.54 11.07
N VAL A 118 10.99 -1.38 10.45
CA VAL A 118 11.29 -1.25 9.02
C VAL A 118 10.64 -2.36 8.20
N VAL A 119 9.92 -1.94 7.16
CA VAL A 119 9.44 -2.78 6.07
C VAL A 119 10.37 -2.58 4.88
N LEU A 120 11.17 -3.59 4.57
CA LEU A 120 12.02 -3.60 3.38
C LEU A 120 11.20 -4.10 2.19
N PHE A 121 11.02 -3.24 1.18
CA PHE A 121 10.32 -3.56 -0.07
C PHE A 121 11.31 -3.50 -1.22
N SER A 122 11.67 -4.66 -1.75
CA SER A 122 12.87 -4.78 -2.57
C SER A 122 12.71 -5.70 -3.77
N ALA A 123 13.59 -5.51 -4.75
CA ALA A 123 13.74 -6.38 -5.91
C ALA A 123 15.20 -6.35 -6.36
N ASN A 124 15.65 -7.39 -7.05
CA ASN A 124 16.96 -7.38 -7.67
C ASN A 124 16.89 -6.81 -9.09
N PHE A 125 17.92 -6.09 -9.54
CA PHE A 125 17.95 -5.54 -10.89
C PHE A 125 18.86 -6.32 -11.83
N ASP A 126 19.71 -7.22 -11.33
CA ASP A 126 20.59 -8.01 -12.17
C ASP A 126 19.81 -9.00 -13.04
N THR A 127 20.23 -9.14 -14.30
CA THR A 127 19.67 -10.13 -15.20
C THR A 127 20.21 -11.51 -14.85
N ARG A 128 19.32 -12.50 -14.85
CA ARG A 128 19.70 -13.88 -14.60
C ARG A 128 20.53 -14.48 -15.74
N TYR A 129 21.67 -15.06 -15.39
CA TYR A 129 22.46 -15.88 -16.30
C TYR A 129 21.73 -17.19 -16.68
N SER A 130 21.83 -17.58 -17.96
CA SER A 130 21.40 -18.89 -18.45
C SER A 130 22.61 -19.63 -19.04
N LEU A 131 22.67 -20.95 -18.88
CA LEU A 131 23.82 -21.78 -19.32
C LEU A 131 24.06 -21.76 -20.84
N MET A 132 23.13 -21.23 -21.62
CA MET A 132 23.15 -21.22 -23.09
C MET A 132 23.55 -19.86 -23.70
N VAL A 133 23.96 -18.89 -22.88
CA VAL A 133 24.27 -17.50 -23.30
C VAL A 133 25.55 -17.01 -22.62
N ASP A 134 26.29 -16.11 -23.26
CA ASP A 134 27.34 -15.31 -22.61
C ASP A 134 26.70 -14.03 -22.03
N PRO A 135 26.62 -13.87 -20.70
CA PRO A 135 25.91 -12.75 -20.09
C PRO A 135 26.61 -11.41 -20.27
N LEU A 136 27.85 -11.40 -20.74
CA LEU A 136 28.59 -10.17 -21.03
C LEU A 136 28.37 -9.68 -22.45
N THR A 137 28.12 -10.58 -23.40
CA THR A 137 28.04 -10.24 -24.83
C THR A 137 26.66 -10.47 -25.44
N ASP A 138 25.87 -11.39 -24.90
CA ASP A 138 24.51 -11.64 -25.36
C ASP A 138 23.51 -10.66 -24.76
N THR A 139 22.43 -10.44 -25.52
CA THR A 139 21.29 -9.65 -25.05
C THR A 139 20.44 -10.48 -24.09
N LEU A 140 20.39 -10.07 -22.83
CA LEU A 140 19.55 -10.61 -21.76
C LEU A 140 18.58 -9.50 -21.30
N PRO A 141 17.41 -9.37 -21.93
CA PRO A 141 16.51 -8.26 -21.63
C PRO A 141 16.01 -8.32 -20.17
N GLY A 142 15.71 -9.50 -19.63
CA GLY A 142 15.35 -9.64 -18.21
C GLY A 142 14.12 -8.84 -17.81
N ALA A 143 13.11 -8.78 -18.68
CA ALA A 143 11.87 -8.05 -18.44
C ALA A 143 11.12 -8.63 -17.24
N ASN A 144 10.83 -9.93 -17.26
CA ASN A 144 10.19 -10.62 -16.13
C ASN A 144 11.17 -10.80 -14.97
N LEU A 145 12.40 -11.26 -15.23
CA LEU A 145 13.45 -11.50 -14.23
C LEU A 145 14.63 -10.51 -14.40
N ASN A 146 14.59 -9.36 -13.74
CA ASN A 146 13.57 -8.91 -12.79
C ASN A 146 13.21 -7.42 -12.92
N ALA A 147 13.12 -6.90 -14.15
CA ALA A 147 12.67 -5.52 -14.36
C ALA A 147 11.23 -5.30 -13.84
N THR A 148 10.35 -6.32 -13.89
CA THR A 148 9.00 -6.25 -13.29
C THR A 148 9.01 -5.94 -11.79
N GLY A 149 9.88 -6.61 -11.01
CA GLY A 149 10.00 -6.37 -9.58
C GLY A 149 10.48 -4.94 -9.28
N ILE A 150 11.48 -4.47 -10.02
CA ILE A 150 12.01 -3.10 -9.89
C ILE A 150 10.95 -2.06 -10.27
N ALA A 151 10.19 -2.29 -11.34
CA ALA A 151 9.12 -1.38 -11.76
C ALA A 151 8.01 -1.26 -10.71
N ILE A 152 7.59 -2.38 -10.11
CA ILE A 152 6.59 -2.38 -9.04
C ILE A 152 7.14 -1.70 -7.78
N MET A 153 8.42 -1.92 -7.43
CA MET A 153 9.07 -1.23 -6.32
C MET A 153 9.12 0.29 -6.54
N LEU A 154 9.49 0.74 -7.74
CA LEU A 154 9.56 2.15 -8.09
C LEU A 154 8.18 2.80 -8.10
N GLU A 155 7.17 2.09 -8.60
CA GLU A 155 5.79 2.56 -8.60
C GLU A 155 5.22 2.67 -7.18
N ALA A 156 5.53 1.72 -6.30
CA ALA A 156 5.22 1.82 -4.88
C ALA A 156 5.82 3.10 -4.27
N ALA A 157 7.10 3.35 -4.52
CA ALA A 157 7.79 4.54 -4.05
C ALA A 157 7.10 5.82 -4.57
N ARG A 158 6.78 5.88 -5.86
CA ARG A 158 6.09 7.02 -6.50
C ARG A 158 4.75 7.34 -5.82
N ILE A 159 3.91 6.33 -5.62
CA ILE A 159 2.57 6.49 -5.02
C ILE A 159 2.69 6.91 -3.56
N LEU A 160 3.45 6.14 -2.79
CA LEU A 160 3.54 6.30 -1.34
C LEU A 160 4.29 7.57 -0.93
N LYS A 161 5.03 8.21 -1.83
CA LYS A 161 5.68 9.51 -1.55
C LYS A 161 4.69 10.52 -0.99
N SER A 162 3.47 10.51 -1.50
CA SER A 162 2.44 11.48 -1.14
C SER A 162 1.69 11.14 0.16
N TYR A 163 1.95 9.98 0.79
CA TYR A 163 1.25 9.51 1.98
C TYR A 163 2.13 9.56 3.23
N GLU A 164 1.51 9.63 4.41
CA GLU A 164 2.18 9.33 5.69
C GLU A 164 2.07 7.83 5.99
N ASN A 165 3.00 7.31 6.80
CA ASN A 165 3.09 5.90 7.20
C ASN A 165 3.63 5.82 8.62
N GLU A 166 3.16 4.86 9.41
CA GLU A 166 3.63 4.73 10.79
C GLU A 166 5.00 4.04 10.88
N LYS A 167 5.22 2.99 10.09
CA LYS A 167 6.49 2.24 10.02
C LYS A 167 7.40 2.78 8.93
N THR A 168 8.72 2.73 9.10
CA THR A 168 9.66 3.10 8.04
C THR A 168 9.60 2.13 6.87
N ILE A 169 9.60 2.65 5.64
CA ILE A 169 9.68 1.86 4.41
C ILE A 169 11.06 2.07 3.79
N VAL A 170 11.73 0.99 3.43
CA VAL A 170 12.92 1.05 2.58
C VAL A 170 12.57 0.48 1.21
N PHE A 171 12.71 1.31 0.18
CA PHE A 171 12.63 0.87 -1.22
C PHE A 171 14.05 0.56 -1.68
N ALA A 172 14.33 -0.66 -2.11
CA ALA A 172 15.68 -1.08 -2.47
C ALA A 172 15.77 -1.93 -3.75
N GLY A 173 16.72 -1.57 -4.60
CA GLY A 173 17.25 -2.37 -5.69
C GLY A 173 18.68 -2.82 -5.37
N PHE A 174 19.00 -4.09 -5.60
CA PHE A 174 20.35 -4.65 -5.45
C PHE A 174 20.67 -5.65 -6.56
N ASP A 175 21.94 -5.96 -6.76
CA ASP A 175 22.39 -6.93 -7.76
C ASP A 175 22.75 -8.29 -7.15
N ASP A 176 23.30 -9.16 -8.00
CA ASP A 176 23.96 -10.42 -7.65
C ASP A 176 23.11 -11.37 -6.76
N VAL A 177 21.84 -11.52 -7.12
CA VAL A 177 20.95 -12.54 -6.52
C VAL A 177 21.15 -13.90 -7.14
N TYR A 178 21.40 -13.95 -8.45
CA TYR A 178 21.34 -15.20 -9.21
C TYR A 178 22.67 -15.94 -9.34
N ASP A 179 23.80 -15.30 -9.05
CA ASP A 179 25.12 -15.91 -9.14
C ASP A 179 25.66 -16.20 -7.73
N SER A 180 26.23 -15.20 -7.07
CA SER A 180 26.86 -15.43 -5.77
C SER A 180 25.87 -15.39 -4.60
N GLY A 181 24.81 -14.57 -4.71
CA GLY A 181 23.85 -14.29 -3.65
C GLY A 181 24.32 -13.31 -2.56
N TYR A 182 25.43 -12.58 -2.75
CA TYR A 182 25.96 -11.65 -1.74
C TYR A 182 25.29 -10.27 -1.74
N GLY A 183 24.75 -9.79 -2.87
CA GLY A 183 24.08 -8.49 -2.97
C GLY A 183 23.03 -8.19 -1.89
N PRO A 184 22.13 -9.12 -1.53
CA PRO A 184 21.20 -8.93 -0.41
C PRO A 184 21.88 -8.60 0.93
N GLY A 185 23.03 -9.24 1.23
CA GLY A 185 23.81 -8.94 2.44
C GLY A 185 24.41 -7.54 2.39
N HIS A 186 24.92 -7.13 1.23
CA HIS A 186 25.48 -5.79 1.05
C HIS A 186 24.45 -4.66 1.14
N LEU A 187 23.22 -4.90 0.69
CA LEU A 187 22.10 -4.00 0.97
C LEU A 187 21.95 -3.78 2.47
N LEU A 188 21.94 -4.86 3.26
CA LEU A 188 21.80 -4.76 4.70
C LEU A 188 22.99 -4.03 5.34
N ASP A 189 24.22 -4.32 4.94
CA ASP A 189 25.40 -3.60 5.43
C ASP A 189 25.32 -2.10 5.11
N SER A 190 24.79 -1.74 3.94
CA SER A 190 24.59 -0.34 3.51
C SER A 190 23.52 0.38 4.34
N LEU A 191 22.49 -0.37 4.79
CA LEU A 191 21.42 0.13 5.66
C LEU A 191 21.79 0.09 7.15
N ASN A 192 22.79 -0.69 7.55
CA ASN A 192 23.20 -0.91 8.94
C ASN A 192 24.00 0.26 9.53
N LYS A 193 23.43 1.47 9.44
CA LYS A 193 23.84 2.66 10.19
C LYS A 193 23.04 2.70 11.50
N SER A 194 23.51 1.90 12.47
CA SER A 194 23.28 1.96 13.92
C SER A 194 21.87 2.06 14.54
N ASP A 195 20.76 2.30 13.81
CA ASP A 195 19.44 2.57 14.43
C ASP A 195 18.22 2.00 13.65
N ILE A 196 18.41 1.01 12.76
CA ILE A 196 17.34 0.43 11.92
C ILE A 196 17.06 -1.02 12.33
N GLU A 197 15.83 -1.32 12.76
CA GLU A 197 15.38 -2.69 13.07
C GLU A 197 14.42 -3.21 11.99
N PHE A 198 14.93 -4.08 11.12
CA PHE A 198 14.09 -4.77 10.14
C PHE A 198 13.07 -5.65 10.87
N GLN A 199 11.80 -5.44 10.57
CA GLN A 199 10.70 -6.29 11.06
C GLN A 199 10.20 -7.19 9.94
N GLU A 200 10.15 -6.64 8.72
CA GLU A 200 9.51 -7.27 7.57
C GLU A 200 10.39 -7.10 6.33
N ASN A 201 10.53 -8.18 5.55
CA ASN A 201 11.21 -8.17 4.26
C ASN A 201 10.29 -8.74 3.18
N ILE A 202 10.01 -7.93 2.18
CA ILE A 202 9.21 -8.28 1.00
C ILE A 202 10.10 -8.17 -0.22
N PHE A 203 10.35 -9.31 -0.86
CA PHE A 203 11.16 -9.39 -2.08
C PHE A 203 10.28 -9.71 -3.28
N LEU A 204 10.28 -8.85 -4.30
CA LEU A 204 9.49 -9.00 -5.51
C LEU A 204 10.33 -9.66 -6.61
N THR A 205 9.83 -10.72 -7.23
CA THR A 205 10.53 -11.34 -8.37
C THR A 205 9.60 -12.01 -9.36
N GLY A 206 9.77 -11.71 -10.66
CA GLY A 206 9.10 -12.44 -11.74
C GLY A 206 7.60 -12.20 -11.83
N LEU A 207 7.13 -10.97 -11.66
CA LEU A 207 5.71 -10.70 -11.46
C LEU A 207 4.91 -10.47 -12.75
N GLY A 208 5.57 -10.46 -13.92
CA GLY A 208 4.96 -10.13 -15.20
C GLY A 208 4.65 -11.31 -16.10
N ARG A 209 4.73 -12.55 -15.61
CA ARG A 209 4.34 -13.74 -16.36
C ARG A 209 3.51 -14.66 -15.48
N GLU A 210 2.57 -15.37 -16.05
CA GLU A 210 1.89 -16.48 -15.35
C GLU A 210 2.58 -17.77 -15.78
N LEU A 211 3.20 -18.52 -14.85
CA LEU A 211 3.80 -19.82 -15.18
C LEU A 211 2.82 -20.97 -14.96
N PHE A 212 1.90 -20.85 -14.00
CA PHE A 212 0.91 -21.88 -13.67
C PHE A 212 -0.40 -21.25 -13.18
N GLN A 213 -1.52 -21.55 -13.84
CA GLN A 213 -2.93 -21.40 -13.40
C GLN A 213 -3.25 -20.26 -12.42
N ASN A 214 -2.86 -19.03 -12.73
CA ASN A 214 -3.06 -17.82 -11.93
C ASN A 214 -2.54 -17.99 -10.49
N GLU A 215 -1.44 -18.71 -10.30
CA GLU A 215 -0.92 -18.99 -8.97
C GLU A 215 0.20 -18.02 -8.59
N ASN A 216 -0.03 -17.26 -7.52
CA ASN A 216 1.00 -16.54 -6.81
C ASN A 216 1.63 -17.45 -5.75
N THR A 217 2.96 -17.45 -5.71
CA THR A 217 3.75 -18.20 -4.74
C THR A 217 4.42 -17.24 -3.77
N PHE A 218 4.21 -17.50 -2.47
CA PHE A 218 4.92 -16.85 -1.38
C PHE A 218 5.99 -17.80 -0.85
N PHE A 219 7.26 -17.51 -1.12
CA PHE A 219 8.34 -18.21 -0.42
C PHE A 219 8.72 -17.48 0.86
N THR A 220 8.89 -18.25 1.94
CA THR A 220 9.23 -17.72 3.26
C THR A 220 10.28 -18.60 3.90
N SER A 221 11.18 -18.04 4.70
CA SER A 221 12.10 -18.83 5.53
C SER A 221 11.37 -19.56 6.67
N ASP A 222 10.31 -18.95 7.21
CA ASP A 222 9.50 -19.44 8.31
C ASP A 222 8.01 -19.06 8.11
N THR A 223 7.19 -20.07 7.84
CA THR A 223 5.76 -19.90 7.54
C THR A 223 4.95 -19.39 8.72
N VAL A 224 5.43 -19.59 9.96
CA VAL A 224 4.76 -19.07 11.15
C VAL A 224 5.05 -17.58 11.29
N LYS A 225 6.31 -17.17 11.15
CA LYS A 225 6.70 -15.75 11.22
C LYS A 225 6.13 -14.93 10.07
N ALA A 226 6.10 -15.49 8.87
CA ALA A 226 5.58 -14.81 7.69
C ALA A 226 4.04 -14.86 7.57
N SER A 227 3.33 -15.47 8.53
CA SER A 227 1.88 -15.67 8.45
C SER A 227 1.11 -14.36 8.28
N HIS A 228 1.52 -13.27 8.94
CA HIS A 228 0.88 -11.96 8.81
C HIS A 228 1.15 -11.29 7.47
N LEU A 229 2.32 -11.49 6.88
CA LEU A 229 2.65 -11.02 5.53
C LEU A 229 1.75 -11.74 4.51
N VAL A 230 1.72 -13.07 4.58
CA VAL A 230 0.87 -13.91 3.70
C VAL A 230 -0.60 -13.54 3.85
N SER A 231 -1.10 -13.35 5.07
CA SER A 231 -2.51 -12.95 5.27
C SER A 231 -2.81 -11.57 4.70
N THR A 232 -1.87 -10.63 4.80
CA THR A 232 -2.06 -9.27 4.27
C THR A 232 -2.11 -9.27 2.75
N PHE A 233 -1.27 -10.07 2.09
CA PHE A 233 -1.33 -10.24 0.64
C PHE A 233 -2.62 -10.91 0.20
N LYS A 234 -3.06 -11.99 0.88
CA LYS A 234 -4.33 -12.66 0.60
C LYS A 234 -5.53 -11.72 0.78
N PHE A 235 -5.55 -10.97 1.88
CA PHE A 235 -6.58 -9.97 2.14
C PHE A 235 -6.62 -8.90 1.04
N SER A 236 -5.46 -8.41 0.59
CA SER A 236 -5.40 -7.46 -0.52
C SER A 236 -5.92 -8.06 -1.84
N THR A 237 -5.61 -9.32 -2.13
CA THR A 237 -6.18 -10.05 -3.29
C THR A 237 -7.72 -10.10 -3.21
N GLU A 238 -8.27 -10.45 -2.05
CA GLU A 238 -9.71 -10.55 -1.81
C GLU A 238 -10.41 -9.19 -1.94
N VAL A 239 -9.88 -8.15 -1.30
CA VAL A 239 -10.43 -6.78 -1.34
C VAL A 239 -10.49 -6.23 -2.76
N LEU A 240 -9.50 -6.56 -3.59
CA LEU A 240 -9.43 -6.16 -4.99
C LEU A 240 -10.29 -7.04 -5.91
N ASN A 241 -10.98 -8.05 -5.38
CA ASN A 241 -11.78 -9.04 -6.12
C ASN A 241 -10.97 -9.81 -7.17
N LEU A 242 -9.68 -10.05 -6.92
CA LEU A 242 -8.76 -10.77 -7.80
C LEU A 242 -8.83 -12.28 -7.55
N ASN A 243 -10.06 -12.82 -7.54
CA ASN A 243 -10.38 -14.19 -7.12
C ASN A 243 -9.83 -15.27 -8.07
N THR A 244 -9.30 -14.86 -9.23
CA THR A 244 -8.56 -15.74 -10.14
C THR A 244 -7.22 -16.18 -9.56
N PHE A 245 -6.65 -15.42 -8.62
CA PHE A 245 -5.34 -15.71 -8.07
C PHE A 245 -5.40 -16.76 -6.94
N LYS A 246 -4.65 -17.84 -7.09
CA LYS A 246 -4.39 -18.78 -5.99
C LYS A 246 -3.11 -18.41 -5.28
N ASN A 247 -3.17 -18.24 -3.97
CA ASN A 247 -2.02 -17.86 -3.16
C ASN A 247 -1.47 -19.08 -2.42
N ASN A 248 -0.37 -19.64 -2.92
CA ASN A 248 0.32 -20.79 -2.34
C ASN A 248 1.50 -20.34 -1.49
N THR A 249 1.62 -20.88 -0.28
CA THR A 249 2.74 -20.56 0.62
C THR A 249 3.69 -21.74 0.69
N VAL A 250 4.97 -21.48 0.49
CA VAL A 250 6.02 -22.49 0.41
C VAL A 250 7.15 -22.09 1.34
N LYS A 251 7.54 -23.00 2.24
CA LYS A 251 8.77 -22.82 3.01
C LYS A 251 9.97 -23.03 2.08
N GLY A 252 10.81 -22.01 1.88
CA GLY A 252 11.80 -22.10 0.81
C GLY A 252 12.78 -20.93 0.71
N PHE A 253 13.11 -20.57 -0.54
CA PHE A 253 14.05 -19.50 -0.87
C PHE A 253 13.52 -18.18 -0.34
N ALA A 254 14.34 -17.49 0.44
CA ALA A 254 14.10 -16.10 0.76
C ALA A 254 15.42 -15.36 0.72
N THR A 255 15.38 -14.20 0.07
CA THR A 255 16.56 -13.47 -0.39
C THR A 255 17.49 -13.04 0.74
N LEU A 256 16.97 -12.92 1.98
CA LEU A 256 17.72 -12.54 3.17
C LEU A 256 17.76 -13.62 4.26
N ARG A 257 17.44 -14.87 3.91
CA ARG A 257 17.21 -15.96 4.89
C ARG A 257 18.37 -16.18 5.85
N SER A 258 19.62 -16.09 5.40
CA SER A 258 20.79 -16.34 6.26
C SER A 258 21.23 -15.10 7.03
N GLN A 259 20.87 -13.91 6.58
CA GLN A 259 21.33 -12.63 7.12
C GLN A 259 20.37 -12.06 8.17
N LEU A 260 19.07 -12.37 8.08
CA LEU A 260 18.03 -11.85 8.97
C LEU A 260 17.13 -12.96 9.54
N PRO A 261 17.66 -13.87 10.38
CA PRO A 261 16.90 -15.03 10.88
C PRO A 261 15.71 -14.66 11.78
N HIS A 262 15.65 -13.43 12.28
CA HIS A 262 14.58 -12.92 13.14
C HIS A 262 13.46 -12.21 12.38
N VAL A 263 13.69 -11.84 11.12
CA VAL A 263 12.77 -11.01 10.33
C VAL A 263 11.70 -11.88 9.67
N SER A 264 10.47 -11.38 9.62
CA SER A 264 9.43 -12.00 8.81
C SER A 264 9.67 -11.69 7.34
N ASP A 265 9.76 -12.73 6.52
CA ASP A 265 10.17 -12.61 5.14
C ASP A 265 9.17 -13.24 4.17
N LEU A 266 8.95 -12.57 3.04
CA LEU A 266 8.08 -13.04 1.97
C LEU A 266 8.70 -12.67 0.62
N THR A 267 9.05 -13.69 -0.17
CA THR A 267 9.31 -13.53 -1.59
C THR A 267 7.99 -13.68 -2.33
N PHE A 268 7.53 -12.62 -2.98
CA PHE A 268 6.35 -12.60 -3.82
C PHE A 268 6.74 -12.88 -5.27
N THR A 269 6.26 -14.00 -5.80
CA THR A 269 6.62 -14.44 -7.14
C THR A 269 5.52 -15.27 -7.79
N ASN A 270 5.64 -15.47 -9.10
CA ASN A 270 4.75 -16.28 -9.94
C ASN A 270 5.19 -17.75 -10.10
N SER A 271 6.23 -18.20 -9.38
CA SER A 271 6.86 -19.52 -9.61
C SER A 271 7.02 -20.34 -8.34
N TYR A 272 6.46 -21.56 -8.30
CA TYR A 272 6.83 -22.60 -7.33
C TYR A 272 7.83 -23.62 -7.90
N ARG A 273 7.86 -23.79 -9.23
CA ARG A 273 8.63 -24.82 -9.93
C ARG A 273 9.09 -24.30 -11.28
N ALA A 274 10.29 -24.70 -11.68
CA ALA A 274 10.94 -24.35 -12.94
C ALA A 274 11.25 -22.85 -13.08
N ILE A 275 12.51 -22.55 -12.78
CA ILE A 275 13.28 -21.59 -13.56
C ILE A 275 13.32 -22.17 -14.97
N ASP A 276 12.27 -21.96 -15.74
CA ASP A 276 12.17 -22.51 -17.08
C ASP A 276 13.09 -21.72 -18.00
N SER A 277 13.65 -22.38 -19.01
CA SER A 277 14.58 -21.81 -19.98
C SER A 277 13.97 -20.68 -20.82
N ILE A 278 12.63 -20.49 -20.74
CA ILE A 278 11.87 -19.42 -21.40
C ILE A 278 11.63 -18.23 -20.46
N ALA A 279 11.70 -18.42 -19.13
CA ALA A 279 11.55 -17.34 -18.15
C ALA A 279 12.88 -16.63 -17.84
N SER A 280 13.95 -17.01 -18.52
CA SER A 280 15.30 -16.46 -18.41
C SER A 280 15.95 -16.45 -19.80
N GLY A 281 16.95 -15.59 -20.02
CA GLY A 281 17.66 -15.52 -21.30
C GLY A 281 17.04 -14.56 -22.33
N ILE A 282 17.35 -14.78 -23.61
CA ILE A 282 17.06 -13.86 -24.73
C ILE A 282 15.57 -13.56 -24.96
N ASN A 283 14.69 -14.45 -24.50
CA ASN A 283 13.23 -14.35 -24.70
C ASN A 283 12.51 -13.66 -23.55
N ASP A 284 13.21 -13.30 -22.47
CA ASP A 284 12.63 -12.58 -21.35
C ASP A 284 12.43 -11.09 -21.69
N LYS A 285 11.57 -10.81 -22.66
CA LYS A 285 11.25 -9.49 -23.24
C LYS A 285 9.90 -8.99 -22.77
N PHE A 286 9.69 -7.67 -22.86
CA PHE A 286 8.42 -7.06 -22.47
C PHE A 286 7.24 -7.59 -23.32
N GLU A 287 7.43 -7.79 -24.63
CA GLU A 287 6.40 -8.37 -25.51
C GLU A 287 5.89 -9.76 -25.09
N ASN A 288 6.67 -10.49 -24.28
CA ASN A 288 6.34 -11.83 -23.80
C ASN A 288 5.74 -11.86 -22.39
N LEU A 289 5.49 -10.69 -21.79
CA LEU A 289 4.84 -10.58 -20.49
C LEU A 289 3.33 -10.83 -20.59
N ASN A 290 2.77 -11.46 -19.56
CA ASN A 290 1.34 -11.43 -19.31
C ASN A 290 1.02 -10.12 -18.58
N LEU A 291 0.55 -9.13 -19.33
CA LEU A 291 0.32 -7.78 -18.83
C LEU A 291 -0.83 -7.71 -17.81
N ASP A 292 -1.94 -8.42 -18.02
CA ASP A 292 -3.04 -8.46 -17.05
C ASP A 292 -2.55 -8.99 -15.70
N TYR A 293 -1.76 -10.08 -15.74
CA TYR A 293 -1.16 -10.68 -14.55
C TYR A 293 -0.15 -9.74 -13.87
N LEU A 294 0.67 -9.03 -14.65
CA LEU A 294 1.57 -7.99 -14.14
C LEU A 294 0.81 -6.88 -13.41
N TYR A 295 -0.25 -6.36 -14.02
CA TYR A 295 -1.01 -5.25 -13.47
C TYR A 295 -1.70 -5.64 -12.16
N ASP A 296 -2.27 -6.83 -12.10
CA ASP A 296 -2.93 -7.30 -10.89
C ASP A 296 -1.93 -7.58 -9.76
N ASN A 297 -0.78 -8.19 -10.06
CA ASN A 297 0.29 -8.35 -9.08
C ASN A 297 0.87 -7.03 -8.59
N SER A 298 0.96 -6.02 -9.47
CA SER A 298 1.40 -4.69 -9.05
C SER A 298 0.45 -4.06 -8.02
N LYS A 299 -0.88 -4.16 -8.25
CA LYS A 299 -1.90 -3.67 -7.30
C LYS A 299 -1.84 -4.44 -5.98
N ILE A 300 -1.71 -5.77 -6.03
CA ILE A 300 -1.61 -6.61 -4.82
C ILE A 300 -0.37 -6.22 -4.00
N ALA A 301 0.82 -6.16 -4.63
CA ALA A 301 2.06 -5.88 -3.93
C ALA A 301 2.09 -4.48 -3.29
N ILE A 302 1.70 -3.45 -4.05
CA ILE A 302 1.74 -2.06 -3.59
C ILE A 302 0.69 -1.82 -2.49
N SER A 303 -0.51 -2.37 -2.64
CA SER A 303 -1.56 -2.24 -1.63
C SER A 303 -1.21 -3.01 -0.34
N SER A 304 -0.63 -4.20 -0.47
CA SER A 304 -0.16 -4.98 0.69
C SER A 304 0.93 -4.24 1.45
N LEU A 305 1.90 -3.65 0.73
CA LEU A 305 2.91 -2.78 1.34
C LEU A 305 2.26 -1.63 2.12
N SER A 306 1.22 -1.00 1.58
CA SER A 306 0.56 0.12 2.25
C SER A 306 -0.06 -0.28 3.60
N VAL A 307 -0.64 -1.47 3.69
CA VAL A 307 -1.19 -2.00 4.95
C VAL A 307 -0.07 -2.35 5.92
N LEU A 308 0.97 -3.03 5.43
CA LEU A 308 2.11 -3.46 6.25
C LEU A 308 2.91 -2.30 6.83
N ALA A 309 3.07 -1.23 6.04
CA ALA A 309 3.71 0.01 6.47
C ALA A 309 2.80 0.91 7.33
N GLU A 310 1.54 0.51 7.52
CA GLU A 310 0.51 1.29 8.22
C GLU A 310 0.38 2.69 7.61
N VAL A 311 0.14 2.74 6.30
CA VAL A 311 -0.10 3.98 5.56
C VAL A 311 -1.37 4.66 6.06
N ILE A 312 -1.26 5.94 6.37
CA ILE A 312 -2.37 6.76 6.84
C ILE A 312 -3.15 7.22 5.62
N SER A 313 -4.38 6.70 5.45
CA SER A 313 -5.27 7.13 4.37
C SER A 313 -5.48 8.64 4.41
N LYS A 314 -5.49 9.28 3.24
CA LYS A 314 -5.79 10.71 3.09
C LYS A 314 -7.26 11.04 3.30
N ASN A 315 -8.11 10.04 3.53
CA ASN A 315 -9.55 10.22 3.70
C ASN A 315 -9.87 10.77 5.09
N THR A 316 -9.58 12.06 5.29
CA THR A 316 -10.39 12.92 6.17
C THR A 316 -11.71 13.34 5.50
N SER A 317 -12.03 12.83 4.30
CA SER A 317 -13.37 12.93 3.72
C SER A 317 -14.14 11.63 3.95
N VAL A 318 -15.01 11.65 4.94
CA VAL A 318 -15.99 10.60 5.23
C VAL A 318 -16.95 10.48 4.04
N ASN A 319 -16.84 9.39 3.28
CA ASN A 319 -17.97 8.88 2.49
C ASN A 319 -18.73 7.90 3.40
N SER A 320 -19.60 8.43 4.25
CA SER A 320 -20.48 7.61 5.09
C SER A 320 -21.61 7.03 4.23
N LYS A 321 -21.32 5.91 3.59
CA LYS A 321 -22.36 4.93 3.25
C LYS A 321 -22.36 3.86 4.34
N GLU A 322 -22.85 4.23 5.52
CA GLU A 322 -23.59 3.37 6.46
C GLU A 322 -24.08 4.21 7.64
N ALA A 323 -25.40 4.15 7.86
CA ALA A 323 -26.16 5.03 8.73
C ALA A 323 -25.79 4.87 10.22
N THR A 324 -25.02 5.81 10.76
CA THR A 324 -24.83 5.98 12.22
C THR A 324 -24.79 7.44 12.69
N GLU A 325 -24.75 8.41 11.77
CA GLU A 325 -24.70 9.84 12.06
C GLU A 325 -26.09 10.49 12.09
N LEU A 326 -26.20 11.61 12.81
CA LEU A 326 -27.40 12.44 12.87
C LEU A 326 -27.62 13.09 11.50
N GLY A 327 -28.65 12.67 10.75
CA GLY A 327 -28.89 13.20 9.42
C GLY A 327 -29.61 14.54 9.46
N ILE A 328 -29.09 15.59 8.80
CA ILE A 328 -29.76 16.89 8.63
C ILE A 328 -30.07 17.13 7.15
N TYR A 329 -31.34 17.31 6.81
CA TYR A 329 -31.77 17.56 5.44
C TYR A 329 -33.01 18.47 5.35
N PRO A 330 -33.15 19.31 4.31
CA PRO A 330 -32.14 19.59 3.30
C PRO A 330 -30.96 20.36 3.91
N ASN A 331 -29.76 20.11 3.37
CA ASN A 331 -28.54 20.84 3.70
C ASN A 331 -27.75 21.05 2.39
N PRO A 332 -27.78 22.25 1.78
CA PRO A 332 -28.28 23.51 2.34
C PRO A 332 -29.81 23.58 2.55
N ALA A 333 -30.24 24.32 3.57
CA ALA A 333 -31.62 24.49 3.98
C ALA A 333 -32.20 25.83 3.53
N SER A 334 -33.47 25.85 3.10
CA SER A 334 -34.24 27.09 2.89
C SER A 334 -35.06 27.42 4.14
N ASP A 335 -36.24 26.82 4.29
CA ASP A 335 -37.21 27.22 5.32
C ASP A 335 -37.18 26.29 6.54
N PHE A 336 -36.72 25.05 6.37
CA PHE A 336 -36.72 24.05 7.41
C PHE A 336 -35.53 23.10 7.26
N ILE A 337 -35.15 22.50 8.39
CA ILE A 337 -34.31 21.31 8.45
C ILE A 337 -35.10 20.16 9.06
N THR A 338 -34.76 18.96 8.65
CA THR A 338 -35.26 17.69 9.19
C THR A 338 -34.09 16.94 9.78
N ILE A 339 -34.24 16.47 11.00
CA ILE A 339 -33.26 15.70 11.76
C ILE A 339 -33.72 14.25 11.77
N SER A 340 -32.91 13.35 11.24
CA SER A 340 -33.10 11.92 11.38
C SER A 340 -32.25 11.40 12.53
N ILE A 341 -32.89 10.75 13.51
CA ILE A 341 -32.24 10.15 14.67
C ILE A 341 -32.26 8.63 14.49
N PRO A 342 -31.10 7.95 14.35
CA PRO A 342 -31.05 6.52 13.99
C PRO A 342 -31.60 5.51 15.03
N GLU A 343 -32.13 5.93 16.19
CA GLU A 343 -32.55 5.02 17.26
C GLU A 343 -33.87 5.41 17.96
N ILE A 344 -34.96 5.57 17.20
CA ILE A 344 -36.31 5.54 17.80
C ILE A 344 -37.13 4.46 17.10
N ASN A 345 -37.18 3.28 17.73
CA ASN A 345 -38.10 2.21 17.36
C ASN A 345 -39.54 2.68 17.72
N PRO A 346 -40.45 2.91 16.74
CA PRO A 346 -41.72 3.58 16.98
C PRO A 346 -42.74 2.73 17.78
N THR A 347 -42.44 1.46 18.06
CA THR A 347 -43.37 0.50 18.69
C THR A 347 -43.14 0.25 20.19
N VAL A 348 -42.23 0.96 20.86
CA VAL A 348 -42.03 0.79 22.31
C VAL A 348 -42.51 2.02 23.08
N ASN A 349 -43.57 1.83 23.87
CA ASN A 349 -44.13 2.79 24.83
C ASN A 349 -43.07 3.63 25.55
N ARG A 350 -42.87 4.89 25.14
CA ARG A 350 -42.09 5.88 25.90
C ARG A 350 -42.96 6.56 26.96
N ARG A 351 -43.20 5.85 28.06
CA ARG A 351 -43.37 6.44 29.39
C ARG A 351 -42.29 5.87 30.31
N VAL A 352 -41.04 6.13 29.96
CA VAL A 352 -39.88 5.93 30.84
C VAL A 352 -38.88 7.03 30.50
N ASP A 353 -38.86 8.05 31.35
CA ASP A 353 -37.81 9.01 31.67
C ASP A 353 -36.74 9.37 30.60
N GLY A 354 -36.82 10.61 30.09
CA GLY A 354 -35.67 11.53 30.20
C GLY A 354 -34.59 11.62 29.11
N LEU A 355 -34.81 11.21 27.86
CA LEU A 355 -33.74 11.23 26.82
C LEU A 355 -34.22 11.71 25.42
N VAL A 356 -34.86 12.88 25.36
CA VAL A 356 -34.72 13.74 24.16
C VAL A 356 -34.11 15.04 24.64
N ASP A 357 -32.78 15.07 24.59
CA ASP A 357 -32.00 16.25 24.97
C ASP A 357 -32.47 17.47 24.17
N LYS A 358 -32.44 18.63 24.83
CA LYS A 358 -32.74 19.93 24.24
C LYS A 358 -32.03 20.08 22.89
N VAL A 359 -32.77 20.41 21.83
CA VAL A 359 -32.17 20.79 20.54
C VAL A 359 -31.80 22.26 20.60
N GLN A 360 -30.54 22.56 20.30
CA GLN A 360 -29.98 23.92 20.30
C GLN A 360 -29.32 24.17 18.95
N ILE A 361 -29.47 25.37 18.39
CA ILE A 361 -28.76 25.78 17.17
C ILE A 361 -27.91 27.00 17.50
N PHE A 362 -26.67 26.99 17.05
CA PHE A 362 -25.67 28.03 17.26
C PHE A 362 -25.20 28.60 15.92
N ASP A 363 -24.84 29.88 15.90
CA ASP A 363 -24.14 30.50 14.78
C ASP A 363 -22.64 30.16 14.77
N MET A 364 -21.88 30.69 13.79
CA MET A 364 -20.43 30.48 13.69
C MET A 364 -19.61 31.07 14.84
N LEU A 365 -20.20 31.98 15.63
CA LEU A 365 -19.57 32.58 16.81
C LEU A 365 -19.90 31.81 18.09
N GLY A 366 -20.71 30.74 17.99
CA GLY A 366 -21.15 29.93 19.13
C GLY A 366 -22.30 30.56 19.91
N ILE A 367 -23.00 31.55 19.35
CA ILE A 367 -24.19 32.16 19.96
C ILE A 367 -25.41 31.29 19.68
N GLU A 368 -26.15 30.91 20.71
CA GLU A 368 -27.39 30.13 20.59
C GLU A 368 -28.48 30.99 19.93
N VAL A 369 -28.92 30.58 18.75
CA VAL A 369 -29.95 31.26 17.94
C VAL A 369 -31.32 30.59 18.01
N ILE A 370 -31.38 29.28 18.28
CA ILE A 370 -32.64 28.53 18.47
C ILE A 370 -32.50 27.57 19.65
N SER A 371 -33.56 27.47 20.45
CA SER A 371 -33.67 26.60 21.63
C SER A 371 -35.09 26.05 21.72
N THR A 372 -35.31 24.76 21.43
CA THR A 372 -36.66 24.16 21.59
C THR A 372 -36.81 23.43 22.92
N PRO A 373 -37.93 23.59 23.66
CA PRO A 373 -38.22 22.77 24.82
C PRO A 373 -38.38 21.29 24.45
N SER A 374 -37.92 20.39 25.33
CA SER A 374 -37.96 18.92 25.18
C SER A 374 -39.37 18.35 24.88
N ALA A 375 -40.45 19.09 25.18
CA ALA A 375 -41.84 18.67 25.00
C ALA A 375 -42.56 19.25 23.76
N ALA A 376 -41.92 20.11 22.96
CA ALA A 376 -42.55 20.75 21.79
C ALA A 376 -42.28 20.02 20.46
N LEU A 377 -41.71 18.83 20.53
CA LEU A 377 -41.26 18.06 19.38
C LEU A 377 -42.38 17.13 18.94
N THR A 378 -43.19 17.54 17.95
CA THR A 378 -44.10 16.61 17.26
C THR A 378 -43.27 15.73 16.33
N PRO A 379 -43.11 14.42 16.63
CA PRO A 379 -42.48 13.51 15.68
C PRO A 379 -43.40 13.45 14.45
N THR A 380 -42.84 13.62 13.26
CA THR A 380 -43.54 13.06 12.10
C THR A 380 -43.58 11.53 12.31
N GLY A 381 -44.61 10.84 11.81
CA GLY A 381 -44.88 9.42 12.11
C GLY A 381 -43.75 8.41 11.81
N GLU A 382 -42.57 8.87 11.41
CA GLU A 382 -41.36 8.12 11.10
C GLU A 382 -40.19 8.38 12.07
N GLY A 383 -40.40 9.15 13.16
CA GLY A 383 -39.33 9.43 14.14
C GLY A 383 -38.35 10.54 13.74
N ASN A 384 -38.66 11.28 12.66
CA ASN A 384 -37.91 12.46 12.23
C ASN A 384 -38.41 13.74 12.93
N LEU A 385 -37.48 14.66 13.20
CA LEU A 385 -37.77 15.98 13.78
C LEU A 385 -37.70 17.06 12.70
N ARG A 386 -38.65 17.99 12.63
CA ARG A 386 -38.59 19.13 11.69
C ARG A 386 -38.50 20.45 12.45
N ILE A 387 -37.54 21.30 12.09
CA ILE A 387 -37.30 22.62 12.70
C ILE A 387 -37.40 23.69 11.61
N ASP A 388 -38.19 24.72 11.87
CA ASP A 388 -38.26 25.92 11.05
C ASP A 388 -37.00 26.78 11.26
N VAL A 389 -36.27 27.04 10.18
CA VAL A 389 -35.06 27.87 10.14
C VAL A 389 -35.21 29.03 9.16
N SER A 390 -36.42 29.30 8.66
CA SER A 390 -36.70 30.34 7.66
C SER A 390 -36.31 31.76 8.13
N HIS A 391 -36.32 31.98 9.45
CA HIS A 391 -35.98 33.24 10.10
C HIS A 391 -34.46 33.44 10.29
N LEU A 392 -33.63 32.42 10.06
CA LEU A 392 -32.19 32.54 10.17
C LEU A 392 -31.60 33.22 8.92
N PRO A 393 -30.65 34.16 9.06
CA PRO A 393 -29.88 34.67 7.93
C PRO A 393 -29.11 33.55 7.20
N ALA A 394 -28.81 33.77 5.92
CA ALA A 394 -27.93 32.88 5.17
C ALA A 394 -26.57 32.75 5.86
N GLY A 395 -26.08 31.53 6.06
CA GLY A 395 -24.88 31.27 6.85
C GLY A 395 -24.71 29.81 7.29
N VAL A 396 -23.64 29.54 8.02
CA VAL A 396 -23.35 28.23 8.60
C VAL A 396 -23.80 28.20 10.05
N TYR A 397 -24.51 27.14 10.43
CA TYR A 397 -25.04 26.93 11.77
C TYR A 397 -24.66 25.54 12.29
N PHE A 398 -24.58 25.42 13.60
CA PHE A 398 -24.30 24.17 14.31
C PHE A 398 -25.49 23.77 15.16
N ILE A 399 -26.01 22.56 14.97
CA ILE A 399 -27.05 22.00 15.81
C ILE A 399 -26.43 21.09 16.87
N ARG A 400 -26.94 21.14 18.10
CA ARG A 400 -26.55 20.27 19.21
C ARG A 400 -27.75 19.54 19.76
N ILE A 401 -27.61 18.23 19.95
CA ILE A 401 -28.58 17.36 20.62
C ILE A 401 -27.81 16.46 21.58
N GLY A 402 -27.90 16.75 22.88
CA GLY A 402 -27.11 16.06 23.90
C GLY A 402 -25.61 16.31 23.72
N THR A 403 -24.87 15.23 23.46
CA THR A 403 -23.43 15.26 23.16
C THR A 403 -23.12 15.34 21.66
N ARG A 404 -24.12 15.23 20.78
CA ARG A 404 -23.94 15.26 19.32
C ARG A 404 -24.00 16.68 18.80
N VAL A 405 -23.13 17.03 17.87
CA VAL A 405 -23.10 18.32 17.16
C VAL A 405 -22.96 18.07 15.68
N GLU A 406 -23.77 18.76 14.86
CA GLU A 406 -23.73 18.69 13.40
C GLU A 406 -23.83 20.08 12.78
N LYS A 407 -23.46 20.22 11.50
CA LYS A 407 -23.52 21.50 10.79
C LYS A 407 -24.55 21.51 9.66
N PHE A 408 -25.18 22.66 9.43
CA PHE A 408 -25.96 22.90 8.21
C PHE A 408 -25.74 24.31 7.67
N VAL A 409 -25.98 24.47 6.36
CA VAL A 409 -25.91 25.74 5.65
C VAL A 409 -27.33 26.24 5.44
N LYS A 410 -27.64 27.48 5.83
CA LYS A 410 -28.87 28.19 5.47
C LYS A 410 -28.61 29.01 4.21
N MET A 411 -29.45 28.82 3.19
CA MET A 411 -29.45 29.62 1.96
C MET A 411 -30.30 30.88 2.08
#